data_AF-A0A8S0VXB3-F1
#
_entry.id   AF-A0A8S0VXB3-F1
#
_cell.length_a   1.000
_cell.length_b   1.000
_cell.length_c   1.000
_cell.angle_alpha   90.00
_cell.angle_beta   90.00
_cell.angle_gamma   90.00
#
_symmetry.space_group_name_H-M   'P 1'
#
loop_
_entity.id
_entity.type
_entity.pdbx_description
1 polymer ?
#
loop_
_entity_poly.entity_id
_entity_poly.type
_entity_poly.pdbx_seq_one_letter_code
_entity_poly.pdbx_strand_id
1 'polypeptide(L)'
;MSTPAHAVAQRPHTATYGLVLAKMSSQAAATYAKEWALLSNLTHTIHFDSGRSSRKEEKRPATSNSVEGPSFPRPISIMGEIPPELLGEIFKWASPIREFTASPPMSLPDDPPYAMAYGFTQTCFLWRNVALSTPEVWTSIPVVRQDINTNGFVKHVKMFLERSKDAPIHVALVTAGKSRPRSAIFSQSHRWKTAMIRMSDLPESLGLPILEALNVKCPELWLDRVCGKTNAPLLRHLVIADRPKCNFMRQGAVNELTSFVGLPMDLDVLAPYCSRLRSCTLGGQLQFQFHPPSSVLRFEVLEELRVFNINRGFFADDTCTILGYIRAPVAQRLEVEGRRRMGAIAGISELIRDICSTTLEGNSKLDYLKLHVRGICEEDMVNLYSCKSLKRLKTLELFDLPLSCLERLRSISTGVSESSTPSLPFPQLKNLFIQRFSSQDLTTLLRVQDWRSSLAGEDVERNLTIYLSYAPGRPRNWIQRHVKQFQDPKAQTLIWSEDSKLLSRGEHLAKQFVGRVPRAIDRFKVSGRPSKRKEKWCQDPYRLNEFLTHLENYEVKDPRLLEMTRLTKIMEAVKDTPLGAIPGDDVYMFQRRADEIAKRWTSLEEGIQGRRWALMEDGRTVRITAGRRTIDLE
;
A
#
# COMPACT_ATOMS: atom_id res chain seq x y z
N MET A 1 -25.42 53.79 6.55
CA MET A 1 -24.99 53.16 5.28
C MET A 1 -24.06 52.01 5.62
N SER A 2 -24.59 50.80 5.58
CA SER A 2 -24.00 49.57 6.11
C SER A 2 -23.53 48.67 4.96
N THR A 3 -22.28 48.22 5.03
CA THR A 3 -21.69 47.22 4.15
C THR A 3 -22.07 45.80 4.58
N PRO A 4 -22.32 44.85 3.65
CA PRO A 4 -22.76 43.50 4.01
C PRO A 4 -21.58 42.56 4.31
N ALA A 5 -21.81 41.67 5.27
CA ALA A 5 -20.90 40.59 5.64
C ALA A 5 -21.02 39.39 4.67
N HIS A 6 -19.89 38.92 4.15
CA HIS A 6 -19.84 37.68 3.36
C HIS A 6 -19.72 36.45 4.28
N ALA A 7 -20.69 35.54 4.14
CA ALA A 7 -20.72 34.24 4.78
C ALA A 7 -19.71 33.27 4.12
N VAL A 8 -18.89 32.60 4.93
CA VAL A 8 -18.00 31.51 4.51
C VAL A 8 -18.77 30.19 4.66
N ALA A 9 -19.06 29.53 3.53
CA ALA A 9 -19.70 28.22 3.51
C ALA A 9 -18.73 27.11 3.95
N GLN A 10 -19.07 26.39 5.03
CA GLN A 10 -18.41 25.14 5.40
C GLN A 10 -19.02 23.97 4.63
N ARG A 11 -18.18 23.13 4.02
CA ARG A 11 -18.61 21.87 3.36
C ARG A 11 -18.71 20.74 4.39
N PRO A 12 -19.71 19.84 4.32
CA PRO A 12 -19.73 18.62 5.12
C PRO A 12 -18.87 17.53 4.47
N HIS A 13 -18.05 16.88 5.29
CA HIS A 13 -17.33 15.65 4.93
C HIS A 13 -18.06 14.44 5.53
N THR A 14 -18.86 13.76 4.72
CA THR A 14 -19.43 12.44 5.04
C THR A 14 -19.31 11.55 3.81
N ALA A 15 -18.37 10.61 3.82
CA ALA A 15 -18.42 9.30 3.14
C ALA A 15 -17.02 8.67 3.08
N THR A 16 -16.59 7.96 4.13
CA THR A 16 -15.55 6.91 3.98
C THR A 16 -15.56 5.94 5.16
N TYR A 17 -16.53 5.02 5.25
CA TYR A 17 -16.40 3.83 6.09
C TYR A 17 -17.08 2.65 5.41
N GLY A 18 -16.26 1.73 4.89
CA GLY A 18 -16.73 0.52 4.25
C GLY A 18 -15.60 -0.25 3.59
N LEU A 19 -14.56 -0.65 4.33
CA LEU A 19 -13.56 -1.63 3.86
C LEU A 19 -12.54 -2.05 4.95
N VAL A 20 -12.93 -2.90 5.90
CA VAL A 20 -11.96 -3.64 6.76
C VAL A 20 -12.34 -5.11 7.06
N LEU A 21 -13.49 -5.65 6.63
CA LEU A 21 -13.90 -7.02 7.00
C LEU A 21 -13.71 -8.06 5.89
N ALA A 22 -12.45 -8.35 5.54
CA ALA A 22 -12.12 -9.50 4.69
C ALA A 22 -10.96 -10.32 5.27
N LYS A 23 -11.15 -10.90 6.46
CA LYS A 23 -10.33 -12.01 6.99
C LYS A 23 -10.91 -12.62 8.28
N MET A 24 -12.06 -13.31 8.21
CA MET A 24 -12.52 -14.26 9.25
C MET A 24 -13.37 -15.37 8.61
N SER A 25 -13.42 -16.54 9.27
CA SER A 25 -14.08 -17.76 8.75
C SER A 25 -15.57 -17.58 8.42
N SER A 26 -16.08 -18.37 7.47
CA SER A 26 -17.36 -18.15 6.79
C SER A 26 -18.60 -18.16 7.70
N GLN A 27 -18.54 -18.80 8.87
CA GLN A 27 -19.69 -18.86 9.79
C GLN A 27 -19.85 -17.60 10.64
N ALA A 28 -18.76 -16.91 11.01
CA ALA A 28 -18.84 -15.66 11.75
C ALA A 28 -19.32 -14.50 10.86
N ALA A 29 -18.91 -14.49 9.59
CA ALA A 29 -19.28 -13.45 8.62
C ALA A 29 -20.80 -13.40 8.34
N ALA A 30 -21.49 -14.55 8.33
CA ALA A 30 -22.93 -14.62 8.06
C ALA A 30 -23.77 -14.07 9.23
N THR A 31 -23.38 -14.34 10.47
CA THR A 31 -24.04 -13.82 11.67
C THR A 31 -23.85 -12.31 11.79
N TYR A 32 -22.62 -11.82 11.53
CA TYR A 32 -22.32 -10.38 11.54
C TYR A 32 -23.00 -9.61 10.40
N ALA A 33 -23.16 -10.20 9.22
CA ALA A 33 -23.88 -9.55 8.11
C ALA A 33 -25.36 -9.32 8.42
N LYS A 34 -26.00 -10.26 9.15
CA LYS A 34 -27.40 -10.12 9.62
C LYS A 34 -27.54 -9.01 10.68
N GLU A 35 -26.62 -8.95 11.64
CA GLU A 35 -26.64 -7.90 12.68
C GLU A 35 -26.31 -6.52 12.11
N TRP A 36 -25.42 -6.44 11.11
CA TRP A 36 -25.08 -5.17 10.48
C TRP A 36 -26.19 -4.63 9.57
N ALA A 37 -26.95 -5.51 8.90
CA ALA A 37 -28.14 -5.12 8.13
C ALA A 37 -29.26 -4.52 9.01
N LEU A 38 -29.35 -4.98 10.26
CA LEU A 38 -30.24 -4.39 11.27
C LEU A 38 -29.77 -2.99 11.71
N LEU A 39 -28.46 -2.79 11.86
CA LEU A 39 -27.88 -1.49 12.26
C LEU A 39 -27.88 -0.45 11.13
N SER A 40 -27.67 -0.85 9.87
CA SER A 40 -27.67 0.07 8.72
C SER A 40 -29.04 0.67 8.43
N ASN A 41 -30.13 -0.04 8.74
CA ASN A 41 -31.50 0.45 8.59
C ASN A 41 -31.86 1.54 9.62
N LEU A 42 -31.18 1.58 10.77
CA LEU A 42 -31.40 2.60 11.81
C LEU A 42 -30.67 3.92 11.54
N THR A 43 -29.60 3.91 10.74
CA THR A 43 -28.79 5.10 10.44
C THR A 43 -29.40 6.06 9.41
N HIS A 44 -30.49 5.69 8.73
CA HIS A 44 -31.07 6.50 7.65
C HIS A 44 -32.08 7.58 8.11
N THR A 45 -32.27 7.82 9.41
CA THR A 45 -33.29 8.79 9.88
C THR A 45 -32.77 9.71 10.99
N ILE A 46 -31.71 10.50 10.75
CA ILE A 46 -31.40 11.67 11.58
C ILE A 46 -30.85 12.81 10.70
N HIS A 47 -31.68 13.81 10.38
CA HIS A 47 -31.24 15.10 9.87
C HIS A 47 -30.97 16.04 11.06
N PHE A 48 -29.74 16.53 11.19
CA PHE A 48 -29.39 17.60 12.13
C PHE A 48 -29.54 18.96 11.45
N ASP A 49 -30.48 19.77 11.93
CA ASP A 49 -30.63 21.17 11.57
C ASP A 49 -29.75 22.02 12.51
N SER A 50 -28.65 22.57 11.99
CA SER A 50 -27.71 23.40 12.75
C SER A 50 -27.98 24.88 12.52
N GLY A 51 -29.14 25.35 12.98
CA GLY A 51 -29.48 26.77 13.08
C GLY A 51 -28.89 27.40 14.35
N ARG A 52 -27.82 28.19 14.21
CA ARG A 52 -27.20 28.96 15.30
C ARG A 52 -28.08 30.17 15.63
N SER A 53 -29.01 30.02 16.59
CA SER A 53 -29.80 31.15 17.12
C SER A 53 -29.01 31.90 18.19
N SER A 54 -28.65 33.14 17.89
CA SER A 54 -28.09 34.11 18.82
C SER A 54 -29.14 34.48 19.87
N ARG A 55 -29.00 33.90 21.06
CA ARG A 55 -29.86 34.15 22.22
C ARG A 55 -29.53 35.53 22.80
N LYS A 56 -30.34 36.54 22.48
CA LYS A 56 -30.47 37.73 23.33
C LYS A 56 -31.22 37.30 24.59
N GLU A 57 -30.70 37.67 25.76
CA GLU A 57 -31.40 37.57 27.03
C GLU A 57 -32.62 38.49 27.00
N GLU A 58 -33.77 37.92 26.69
CA GLU A 58 -35.06 38.58 26.83
C GLU A 58 -35.73 37.99 28.08
N LYS A 59 -35.88 38.85 29.11
CA LYS A 59 -36.62 38.56 30.34
C LYS A 59 -38.03 38.11 29.97
N ARG A 60 -38.34 36.83 30.14
CA ARG A 60 -39.71 36.32 30.04
C ARG A 60 -40.49 36.66 31.30
N PRO A 61 -41.72 37.19 31.19
CA PRO A 61 -42.61 37.39 32.32
C PRO A 61 -43.14 36.03 32.82
N ALA A 62 -43.37 35.96 34.13
CA ALA A 62 -44.00 34.82 34.77
C ALA A 62 -45.48 34.78 34.38
N THR A 63 -45.89 33.78 33.61
CA THR A 63 -47.31 33.44 33.40
C THR A 63 -47.55 31.94 33.53
N SER A 64 -48.21 31.60 34.64
CA SER A 64 -49.36 30.70 34.81
C SER A 64 -49.45 29.38 34.02
N ASN A 65 -49.50 28.29 34.79
CA ASN A 65 -50.35 27.09 34.64
C ASN A 65 -50.62 26.63 33.20
N SER A 66 -49.70 25.83 32.67
CA SER A 66 -49.96 24.98 31.51
C SER A 66 -50.29 23.56 31.98
N VAL A 67 -51.41 23.06 31.49
CA VAL A 67 -51.96 21.72 31.70
C VAL A 67 -50.93 20.66 31.29
N GLU A 68 -50.61 19.74 32.21
CA GLU A 68 -49.74 18.59 31.98
C GLU A 68 -50.37 17.63 30.96
N GLY A 69 -50.06 17.84 29.67
CA GLY A 69 -50.31 16.83 28.65
C GLY A 69 -49.44 15.59 28.90
N PRO A 70 -49.90 14.37 28.55
CA PRO A 70 -49.16 13.14 28.79
C PRO A 70 -47.79 13.23 28.11
N SER A 71 -46.74 13.28 28.94
CA SER A 71 -45.36 13.35 28.47
C SER A 71 -45.03 12.07 27.73
N PHE A 72 -44.94 12.13 26.40
CA PHE A 72 -44.38 11.03 25.63
C PHE A 72 -42.98 10.71 26.17
N PRO A 73 -42.68 9.45 26.52
CA PRO A 73 -41.36 9.07 26.98
C PRO A 73 -40.38 9.48 25.88
N ARG A 74 -39.41 10.32 26.23
CA ARG A 74 -38.34 10.68 25.29
C ARG A 74 -37.72 9.38 24.80
N PRO A 75 -37.62 9.14 23.49
CA PRO A 75 -37.01 7.92 22.98
C PRO A 75 -35.64 7.78 23.61
N ILE A 76 -35.48 6.74 24.43
CA ILE A 76 -34.22 6.41 25.06
C ILE A 76 -33.27 6.15 23.90
N SER A 77 -32.21 6.95 23.79
CA SER A 77 -31.20 6.70 22.80
C SER A 77 -30.58 5.35 23.13
N ILE A 78 -30.63 4.39 22.20
CA ILE A 78 -30.01 3.05 22.31
C ILE A 78 -28.54 3.17 22.77
N MET A 79 -27.88 4.29 22.45
CA MET A 79 -26.50 4.58 22.86
C MET A 79 -26.32 4.81 24.37
N GLY A 80 -27.40 5.12 25.11
CA GLY A 80 -27.40 5.26 26.56
C GLY A 80 -27.60 3.95 27.31
N GLU A 81 -27.97 2.87 26.61
CA GLU A 81 -28.22 1.55 27.21
C GLU A 81 -26.97 0.66 27.22
N ILE A 82 -25.92 1.03 26.46
CA ILE A 82 -24.67 0.29 26.43
C ILE A 82 -23.94 0.48 27.77
N PRO A 83 -23.67 -0.60 28.53
CA PRO A 83 -22.89 -0.54 29.76
C PRO A 83 -21.51 0.12 29.52
N PRO A 84 -21.03 0.95 30.46
CA PRO A 84 -19.73 1.60 30.36
C PRO A 84 -18.56 0.65 30.03
N GLU A 85 -18.60 -0.57 30.54
CA GLU A 85 -17.58 -1.60 30.35
C GLU A 85 -17.53 -2.08 28.90
N LEU A 86 -18.69 -2.36 28.30
CA LEU A 86 -18.78 -2.76 26.88
C LEU A 86 -18.35 -1.61 25.98
N LEU A 87 -18.73 -0.38 26.33
CA LEU A 87 -18.30 0.79 25.58
C LEU A 87 -16.78 0.99 25.66
N GLY A 88 -16.18 0.76 26.83
CA GLY A 88 -14.72 0.76 27.01
C GLY A 88 -14.03 -0.28 26.13
N GLU A 89 -14.56 -1.51 26.08
CA GLU A 89 -14.05 -2.56 25.19
C GLU A 89 -14.21 -2.19 23.70
N ILE A 90 -15.34 -1.61 23.30
CA ILE A 90 -15.54 -1.09 21.94
C ILE A 90 -14.47 -0.05 21.61
N PHE A 91 -14.17 0.88 22.52
CA PHE A 91 -13.13 1.89 22.30
C PHE A 91 -11.74 1.28 22.18
N LYS A 92 -11.40 0.25 22.98
CA LYS A 92 -10.14 -0.49 22.87
C LYS A 92 -10.03 -1.21 21.53
N TRP A 93 -11.13 -1.81 21.05
CA TRP A 93 -11.19 -2.48 19.76
C TRP A 93 -11.10 -1.53 18.58
N ALA A 94 -11.77 -0.38 18.67
CA ALA A 94 -11.73 0.64 17.64
C ALA A 94 -10.39 1.37 17.59
N SER A 95 -9.62 1.40 18.67
CA SER A 95 -8.30 2.05 18.72
C SER A 95 -7.30 1.44 17.72
N PRO A 96 -6.50 2.24 17.01
CA PRO A 96 -5.61 1.75 15.95
C PRO A 96 -4.37 1.01 16.50
N ILE A 97 -4.26 0.88 17.82
CA ILE A 97 -3.22 0.11 18.54
C ILE A 97 -3.09 -1.31 18.00
N ARG A 98 -4.20 -1.90 17.57
CA ARG A 98 -4.23 -3.29 17.08
C ARG A 98 -3.39 -3.47 15.82
N GLU A 99 -3.33 -2.44 14.98
CA GLU A 99 -2.47 -2.46 13.78
C GLU A 99 -0.99 -2.43 14.15
N PHE A 100 -0.62 -1.73 15.24
CA PHE A 100 0.77 -1.71 15.74
C PHE A 100 1.23 -3.05 16.30
N THR A 101 0.34 -3.84 16.89
CA THR A 101 0.66 -5.09 17.59
C THR A 101 0.59 -6.32 16.70
N ALA A 102 -0.33 -6.36 15.73
CA ALA A 102 -0.50 -7.53 14.86
C ALA A 102 0.62 -7.67 13.81
N SER A 103 1.11 -6.55 13.29
CA SER A 103 2.22 -6.51 12.34
C SER A 103 2.74 -5.08 12.33
N PRO A 104 3.93 -4.79 12.92
CA PRO A 104 4.45 -3.43 12.98
C PRO A 104 4.47 -2.84 11.57
N PRO A 105 3.69 -1.78 11.29
CA PRO A 105 3.51 -1.32 9.93
C PRO A 105 4.84 -0.81 9.39
N MET A 106 5.22 -1.26 8.19
CA MET A 106 6.48 -0.83 7.54
C MET A 106 6.47 0.67 7.19
N SER A 107 5.28 1.26 7.09
CA SER A 107 5.05 2.68 6.85
C SER A 107 4.19 3.28 7.95
N LEU A 108 4.47 4.53 8.31
CA LEU A 108 3.58 5.30 9.18
C LEU A 108 2.19 5.39 8.53
N PRO A 109 1.10 5.21 9.28
CA PRO A 109 -0.24 5.52 8.80
C PRO A 109 -0.28 6.97 8.29
N ASP A 110 -0.99 7.20 7.18
CA ASP A 110 -1.17 8.54 6.63
C ASP A 110 -1.98 9.43 7.57
N ASP A 111 -2.96 8.82 8.27
CA ASP A 111 -3.80 9.47 9.26
C ASP A 111 -3.31 9.25 10.70
N PRO A 112 -3.33 10.30 11.53
CA PRO A 112 -2.85 10.19 12.89
C PRO A 112 -3.76 9.32 13.77
N PRO A 113 -3.21 8.31 14.49
CA PRO A 113 -3.99 7.38 15.31
C PRO A 113 -4.78 8.03 16.45
N TYR A 114 -4.50 9.30 16.79
CA TYR A 114 -5.12 10.01 17.92
C TYR A 114 -6.50 10.60 17.62
N ALA A 115 -6.91 10.71 16.35
CA ALA A 115 -8.20 11.29 15.99
C ALA A 115 -9.39 10.54 16.62
N MET A 116 -9.24 9.23 16.84
CA MET A 116 -10.31 8.40 17.40
C MET A 116 -10.53 8.63 18.90
N ALA A 117 -9.47 8.77 19.70
CA ALA A 117 -9.61 9.09 21.13
C ALA A 117 -10.36 10.42 21.33
N TYR A 118 -10.08 11.42 20.49
CA TYR A 118 -10.85 12.66 20.47
C TYR A 118 -12.29 12.43 20.01
N GLY A 119 -12.49 11.65 18.95
CA GLY A 119 -13.82 11.27 18.46
C GLY A 119 -14.72 10.75 19.58
N PHE A 120 -14.25 9.79 20.38
CA PHE A 120 -15.03 9.24 21.50
C PHE A 120 -15.41 10.31 22.53
N THR A 121 -14.50 11.24 22.83
CA THR A 121 -14.78 12.33 23.79
C THR A 121 -15.74 13.40 23.28
N GLN A 122 -16.02 13.43 21.98
CA GLN A 122 -16.90 14.41 21.35
C GLN A 122 -18.29 13.86 21.00
N THR A 123 -18.54 12.55 21.16
CA THR A 123 -19.82 11.93 20.80
C THR A 123 -20.96 12.32 21.75
N CYS A 124 -20.87 11.93 23.02
CA CYS A 124 -21.85 12.27 24.05
C CYS A 124 -21.21 12.26 25.45
N PHE A 125 -21.97 12.63 26.48
CA PHE A 125 -21.45 12.68 27.87
C PHE A 125 -20.97 11.31 28.37
N LEU A 126 -21.76 10.25 28.14
CA LEU A 126 -21.40 8.88 28.54
C LEU A 126 -20.09 8.44 27.87
N TRP A 127 -20.00 8.58 26.55
CA TRP A 127 -18.81 8.22 25.77
C TRP A 127 -17.57 8.99 26.19
N ARG A 128 -17.73 10.28 26.49
CA ARG A 128 -16.66 11.09 27.04
C ARG A 128 -16.16 10.56 28.38
N ASN A 129 -17.05 10.26 29.30
CA ASN A 129 -16.66 9.76 30.62
C ASN A 129 -15.96 8.41 30.51
N VAL A 130 -16.50 7.49 29.72
CA VAL A 130 -15.89 6.17 29.47
C VAL A 130 -14.53 6.30 28.80
N ALA A 131 -14.40 7.14 27.77
CA ALA A 131 -13.12 7.36 27.10
C ALA A 131 -12.09 7.97 28.06
N LEU A 132 -12.48 8.92 28.91
CA LEU A 132 -11.59 9.54 29.89
C LEU A 132 -11.21 8.59 31.04
N SER A 133 -12.09 7.66 31.41
CA SER A 133 -11.84 6.68 32.47
C SER A 133 -11.10 5.43 32.00
N THR A 134 -10.88 5.25 30.69
CA THR A 134 -10.23 4.07 30.08
C THR A 134 -8.82 4.44 29.57
N PRO A 135 -7.74 4.20 30.36
CA PRO A 135 -6.39 4.63 30.01
C PRO A 135 -5.86 4.06 28.69
N GLU A 136 -6.26 2.84 28.34
CA GLU A 136 -5.81 2.11 27.14
C GLU A 136 -6.16 2.85 25.85
N VAL A 137 -7.24 3.64 25.84
CA VAL A 137 -7.66 4.48 24.71
C VAL A 137 -6.64 5.59 24.41
N TRP A 138 -5.83 5.98 25.41
CA TRP A 138 -4.85 7.07 25.34
C TRP A 138 -3.41 6.60 25.14
N THR A 139 -3.19 5.31 24.92
CA THR A 139 -1.83 4.72 24.84
C THR A 139 -1.13 4.94 23.49
N SER A 140 -1.87 5.29 22.43
CA SER A 140 -1.30 5.67 21.13
C SER A 140 -0.86 7.12 21.11
N ILE A 141 0.44 7.37 21.34
CA ILE A 141 0.97 8.73 21.38
C ILE A 141 1.12 9.26 19.95
N PRO A 142 0.62 10.47 19.66
CA PRO A 142 0.59 11.04 18.32
C PRO A 142 1.97 11.14 17.65
N VAL A 143 1.99 10.92 16.33
CA VAL A 143 3.18 11.13 15.49
C VAL A 143 3.64 12.58 15.57
N VAL A 144 4.86 12.80 16.10
CA VAL A 144 5.50 14.12 16.08
C VAL A 144 5.96 14.42 14.65
N ARG A 145 5.13 15.08 13.81
CA ARG A 145 5.60 15.58 12.49
C ARG A 145 6.38 16.89 12.66
N GLN A 146 7.40 17.09 11.82
CA GLN A 146 8.40 18.18 11.86
C GLN A 146 7.81 19.60 11.96
N ASP A 147 6.60 19.79 11.46
CA ASP A 147 6.06 21.12 11.21
C ASP A 147 5.28 21.67 12.42
N ILE A 148 5.07 20.85 13.44
CA ILE A 148 4.21 21.15 14.59
C ILE A 148 5.07 21.39 15.83
N ASN A 149 5.96 22.38 15.78
CA ASN A 149 6.55 22.94 16.99
C ASN A 149 5.57 23.92 17.67
N THR A 150 4.29 23.52 17.75
CA THR A 150 3.28 24.30 18.45
C THR A 150 3.24 23.84 19.90
N ASN A 151 3.14 24.79 20.82
CA ASN A 151 2.83 24.49 22.23
C ASN A 151 1.58 23.60 22.36
N GLY A 152 0.69 23.63 21.35
CA GLY A 152 -0.42 22.68 21.20
C GLY A 152 0.05 21.23 21.22
N PHE A 153 0.98 20.82 20.36
CA PHE A 153 1.42 19.43 20.29
C PHE A 153 2.01 18.92 21.62
N VAL A 154 2.86 19.72 22.27
CA VAL A 154 3.43 19.38 23.59
C VAL A 154 2.31 19.15 24.62
N LYS A 155 1.28 20.01 24.63
CA LYS A 155 0.10 19.84 25.50
C LYS A 155 -0.66 18.56 25.18
N HIS A 156 -0.79 18.19 23.91
CA HIS A 156 -1.46 16.95 23.50
C HIS A 156 -0.69 15.72 23.99
N VAL A 157 0.62 15.68 23.78
CA VAL A 157 1.47 14.58 24.27
C VAL A 157 1.36 14.44 25.79
N LYS A 158 1.48 15.55 26.54
CA LYS A 158 1.32 15.53 28.00
C LYS A 158 -0.04 14.99 28.42
N MET A 159 -1.11 15.47 27.79
CA MET A 159 -2.47 15.01 28.05
C MET A 159 -2.63 13.50 27.78
N PHE A 160 -2.06 12.97 26.70
CA PHE A 160 -2.09 11.52 26.41
C PHE A 160 -1.30 10.72 27.45
N LEU A 161 -0.12 11.21 27.83
CA LEU A 161 0.69 10.59 28.88
C LEU A 161 -0.01 10.57 30.24
N GLU A 162 -0.64 11.68 30.63
CA GLU A 162 -1.43 11.80 31.86
C GLU A 162 -2.64 10.84 31.85
N ARG A 163 -3.38 10.78 30.73
CA ARG A 163 -4.58 9.94 30.62
C ARG A 163 -4.29 8.45 30.47
N SER A 164 -3.15 8.10 29.87
CA SER A 164 -2.72 6.71 29.76
C SER A 164 -2.22 6.12 31.09
N LYS A 165 -2.02 6.94 32.14
CA LYS A 165 -1.59 6.51 33.49
C LYS A 165 -0.35 5.62 33.43
N ASP A 166 -0.44 4.36 33.84
CA ASP A 166 0.65 3.37 33.80
C ASP A 166 0.48 2.36 32.65
N ALA A 167 -0.54 2.52 31.80
CA ALA A 167 -0.78 1.60 30.70
C ALA A 167 0.42 1.58 29.72
N PRO A 168 0.73 0.42 29.10
CA PRO A 168 1.78 0.33 28.09
C PRO A 168 1.48 1.23 26.90
N ILE A 169 2.47 2.00 26.43
CA ILE A 169 2.30 3.00 25.38
C ILE A 169 2.90 2.57 24.05
N HIS A 170 2.27 3.03 22.98
CA HIS A 170 2.65 2.83 21.59
C HIS A 170 3.10 4.17 21.04
N VAL A 171 4.37 4.27 20.65
CA VAL A 171 4.98 5.54 20.29
C VAL A 171 5.41 5.53 18.83
N ALA A 172 5.05 6.56 18.08
CA ALA A 172 5.58 6.82 16.75
C ALA A 172 6.25 8.20 16.72
N LEU A 173 7.57 8.26 16.59
CA LEU A 173 8.37 9.48 16.57
C LEU A 173 8.90 9.74 15.16
N VAL A 174 8.56 10.88 14.56
CA VAL A 174 8.95 11.19 13.15
C VAL A 174 9.50 12.60 13.05
N THR A 175 10.63 12.83 13.71
CA THR A 175 11.17 14.17 13.87
C THR A 175 12.46 14.33 13.09
N ALA A 176 12.58 15.41 12.29
CA ALA A 176 13.88 16.01 12.02
C ALA A 176 14.04 17.24 12.92
N GLY A 177 15.26 17.48 13.42
CA GLY A 177 15.59 18.63 14.25
C GLY A 177 15.75 18.29 15.72
N LYS A 178 15.74 19.30 16.61
CA LYS A 178 15.82 19.17 18.07
C LYS A 178 14.53 19.71 18.70
N SER A 179 13.49 18.88 18.82
CA SER A 179 12.20 19.34 19.37
C SER A 179 12.05 19.05 20.87
N ARG A 180 11.43 19.99 21.61
CA ARG A 180 11.20 19.91 23.07
C ARG A 180 10.27 18.77 23.57
N PRO A 181 9.23 18.27 22.87
CA PRO A 181 8.36 17.22 23.42
C PRO A 181 9.08 15.88 23.66
N ARG A 182 10.28 15.70 23.13
CA ARG A 182 11.03 14.44 23.19
C ARG A 182 11.35 13.99 24.59
N SER A 183 11.79 14.89 25.46
CA SER A 183 12.17 14.52 26.83
C SER A 183 10.98 13.94 27.60
N ALA A 184 9.78 14.48 27.40
CA ALA A 184 8.56 13.97 28.03
C ALA A 184 8.15 12.58 27.53
N ILE A 185 8.43 12.26 26.25
CA ILE A 185 8.13 10.93 25.69
C ILE A 185 9.21 9.92 26.11
N PHE A 186 10.48 10.31 26.06
CA PHE A 186 11.61 9.46 26.46
C PHE A 186 11.65 9.15 27.95
N SER A 187 11.20 10.06 28.82
CA SER A 187 11.07 9.77 30.25
C SER A 187 10.05 8.66 30.53
N GLN A 188 9.17 8.38 29.57
CA GLN A 188 8.17 7.30 29.62
C GLN A 188 8.61 6.05 28.86
N SER A 189 9.89 5.94 28.47
CA SER A 189 10.45 4.79 27.73
C SER A 189 10.21 3.44 28.42
N HIS A 190 10.21 3.44 29.75
CA HIS A 190 9.95 2.25 30.55
C HIS A 190 8.56 1.61 30.30
N ARG A 191 7.61 2.36 29.74
CA ARG A 191 6.26 1.91 29.40
C ARG A 191 6.08 1.59 27.91
N TRP A 192 7.13 1.70 27.10
CA TRP A 192 6.98 1.51 25.66
C TRP A 192 6.80 0.03 25.34
N LYS A 193 5.62 -0.32 24.83
CA LYS A 193 5.33 -1.66 24.31
C LYS A 193 5.74 -1.79 22.85
N THR A 194 5.46 -0.76 22.06
CA THR A 194 5.93 -0.68 20.66
C THR A 194 6.46 0.71 20.36
N ALA A 195 7.55 0.80 19.62
CA ALA A 195 8.13 2.07 19.21
C ALA A 195 8.46 2.08 17.72
N MET A 196 7.99 3.09 17.00
CA MET A 196 8.44 3.43 15.65
C MET A 196 9.21 4.75 15.72
N ILE A 197 10.49 4.71 15.41
CA ILE A 197 11.42 5.81 15.63
C ILE A 197 12.05 6.18 14.31
N ARG A 198 11.73 7.38 13.83
CA ARG A 198 12.34 8.02 12.68
C ARG A 198 12.90 9.37 13.09
N MET A 199 14.07 9.35 13.70
CA MET A 199 14.73 10.55 14.19
C MET A 199 16.24 10.47 14.06
N SER A 200 16.88 11.63 13.96
CA SER A 200 18.33 11.73 13.90
C SER A 200 19.00 11.62 15.26
N ASP A 201 18.26 11.69 16.38
CA ASP A 201 18.82 11.77 17.71
C ASP A 201 17.95 11.06 18.76
N LEU A 202 18.53 10.03 19.40
CA LEU A 202 17.96 9.29 20.53
C LEU A 202 18.80 9.57 21.79
N PRO A 203 18.23 9.48 23.00
CA PRO A 203 19.04 9.54 24.21
C PRO A 203 20.01 8.35 24.27
N GLU A 204 21.16 8.52 24.94
CA GLU A 204 22.21 7.49 25.02
C GLU A 204 21.75 6.19 25.70
N SER A 205 20.72 6.26 26.54
CA SER A 205 20.13 5.12 27.23
C SER A 205 18.61 5.24 27.23
N LEU A 206 17.94 4.18 26.81
CA LEU A 206 16.50 4.00 26.98
C LEU A 206 16.26 2.74 27.83
N GLY A 207 15.52 2.87 28.91
CA GLY A 207 15.00 1.72 29.64
C GLY A 207 13.78 1.19 28.91
N LEU A 208 13.88 0.04 28.24
CA LEU A 208 12.83 -0.51 27.39
C LEU A 208 12.36 -1.89 27.90
N PRO A 209 12.03 -2.05 29.20
CA PRO A 209 11.83 -3.34 29.84
C PRO A 209 10.66 -4.15 29.26
N ILE A 210 9.63 -3.47 28.73
CA ILE A 210 8.43 -4.11 28.18
C ILE A 210 8.30 -3.96 26.66
N LEU A 211 9.36 -3.55 25.98
CA LEU A 211 9.32 -3.31 24.54
C LEU A 211 9.26 -4.63 23.77
N GLU A 212 8.17 -4.85 23.04
CA GLU A 212 7.93 -6.04 22.23
C GLU A 212 8.25 -5.81 20.74
N ALA A 213 8.08 -4.58 20.25
CA ALA A 213 8.33 -4.23 18.85
C ALA A 213 9.06 -2.89 18.69
N LEU A 214 10.13 -2.87 17.91
CA LEU A 214 10.92 -1.70 17.61
C LEU A 214 11.11 -1.54 16.10
N ASN A 215 10.69 -0.41 15.55
CA ASN A 215 10.92 -0.03 14.16
C ASN A 215 11.77 1.23 14.10
N VAL A 216 13.05 1.09 13.78
CA VAL A 216 14.01 2.17 13.69
C VAL A 216 14.25 2.52 12.23
N LYS A 217 14.09 3.80 11.89
CA LYS A 217 14.43 4.35 10.60
C LYS A 217 15.34 5.56 10.78
N CYS A 218 16.65 5.32 10.87
CA CYS A 218 17.64 6.34 11.21
C CYS A 218 18.75 6.43 10.15
N PRO A 219 19.21 7.65 9.78
CA PRO A 219 20.35 7.81 8.88
C PRO A 219 21.71 7.51 9.56
N GLU A 220 22.51 6.65 8.92
CA GLU A 220 23.94 6.23 9.03
C GLU A 220 24.76 6.37 10.33
N LEU A 221 24.56 7.34 11.22
CA LEU A 221 25.58 7.71 12.23
C LEU A 221 25.27 7.32 13.69
N TRP A 222 24.18 6.61 13.98
CA TRP A 222 23.61 6.62 15.34
C TRP A 222 23.53 5.31 16.10
N LEU A 223 23.31 4.16 15.44
CA LEU A 223 23.01 2.93 16.20
C LEU A 223 24.15 2.56 17.15
N ASP A 224 25.41 2.69 16.75
CA ASP A 224 26.57 2.33 17.58
C ASP A 224 26.55 2.91 19.01
N ARG A 225 25.98 4.10 19.23
CA ARG A 225 25.97 4.76 20.55
C ARG A 225 24.82 4.34 21.46
N VAL A 226 23.61 4.19 20.91
CA VAL A 226 22.36 3.98 21.69
C VAL A 226 22.18 2.50 22.04
N CYS A 227 22.67 1.65 21.15
CA CYS A 227 22.52 0.21 21.17
C CYS A 227 23.16 -0.46 22.37
N GLY A 228 24.41 -0.11 22.66
CA GLY A 228 25.21 -0.78 23.68
C GLY A 228 24.79 -0.52 25.13
N LYS A 229 23.63 0.09 25.37
CA LYS A 229 23.07 0.36 26.70
C LYS A 229 21.57 0.12 26.79
N THR A 230 20.92 -0.28 25.69
CA THR A 230 19.47 -0.45 25.68
C THR A 230 19.10 -1.87 26.10
N ASN A 231 18.39 -2.00 27.22
CA ASN A 231 17.87 -3.29 27.69
C ASN A 231 16.41 -3.44 27.24
N ALA A 232 16.16 -4.39 26.33
CA ALA A 232 14.84 -4.68 25.75
C ALA A 232 14.54 -6.19 25.75
N PRO A 233 14.45 -6.83 26.93
CA PRO A 233 14.47 -8.29 27.06
C PRO A 233 13.27 -8.99 26.42
N LEU A 234 12.15 -8.26 26.21
CA LEU A 234 10.94 -8.77 25.59
C LEU A 234 10.84 -8.46 24.08
N LEU A 235 11.92 -7.95 23.46
CA LEU A 235 11.88 -7.53 22.07
C LEU A 235 11.73 -8.74 21.13
N ARG A 236 10.57 -8.81 20.46
CA ARG A 236 10.19 -9.90 19.55
C ARG A 236 10.25 -9.50 18.09
N HIS A 237 10.00 -8.22 17.80
CA HIS A 237 9.95 -7.69 16.44
C HIS A 237 10.92 -6.53 16.30
N LEU A 238 11.89 -6.67 15.41
CA LEU A 238 12.86 -5.62 15.11
C LEU A 238 12.82 -5.27 13.64
N VAL A 239 12.55 -4.00 13.34
CA VAL A 239 12.60 -3.43 11.98
C VAL A 239 13.68 -2.36 11.97
N ILE A 240 14.67 -2.51 11.11
CA ILE A 240 15.74 -1.55 10.87
C ILE A 240 15.63 -1.15 9.40
N ALA A 241 15.13 0.06 9.17
CA ALA A 241 15.02 0.63 7.84
C ALA A 241 16.12 1.68 7.60
N ASP A 242 16.63 1.71 6.37
CA ASP A 242 17.73 2.55 5.90
C ASP A 242 19.13 2.05 6.34
N ARG A 243 20.22 2.67 5.86
CA ARG A 243 21.62 2.27 6.07
C ARG A 243 22.15 2.74 7.42
N PRO A 244 22.13 1.92 8.45
CA PRO A 244 23.18 2.04 9.46
C PRO A 244 23.75 0.67 9.80
N LYS A 245 25.06 0.61 10.06
CA LYS A 245 25.65 -0.55 10.74
C LYS A 245 24.97 -0.69 12.09
N CYS A 246 24.29 -1.80 12.33
CA CYS A 246 23.53 -1.99 13.56
C CYS A 246 24.37 -2.72 14.61
N ASN A 247 25.02 -2.01 15.52
CA ASN A 247 25.63 -2.64 16.70
C ASN A 247 24.59 -2.94 17.83
N PHE A 248 23.27 -2.83 17.56
CA PHE A 248 22.17 -3.08 18.53
C PHE A 248 22.27 -4.43 19.23
N MET A 249 22.72 -5.46 18.53
CA MET A 249 22.54 -6.82 19.05
C MET A 249 23.81 -7.47 19.60
N ARG A 250 24.86 -6.72 19.91
CA ARG A 250 26.08 -7.32 20.50
C ARG A 250 25.97 -7.70 21.99
N GLN A 251 24.88 -7.36 22.69
CA GLN A 251 24.82 -7.43 24.16
C GLN A 251 23.70 -8.30 24.78
N GLY A 252 23.19 -9.33 24.08
CA GLY A 252 22.26 -10.31 24.69
C GLY A 252 20.88 -9.76 25.05
N ALA A 253 20.56 -8.54 24.59
CA ALA A 253 19.30 -7.86 24.89
C ALA A 253 18.10 -8.36 24.06
N VAL A 254 18.29 -9.32 23.15
CA VAL A 254 17.27 -9.68 22.14
C VAL A 254 17.03 -11.19 22.03
N ASN A 255 17.10 -11.90 23.16
CA ASN A 255 16.94 -13.37 23.20
C ASN A 255 15.55 -13.86 22.73
N GLU A 256 14.56 -12.96 22.68
CA GLU A 256 13.17 -13.26 22.30
C GLU A 256 12.83 -12.86 20.86
N LEU A 257 13.82 -12.54 20.02
CA LEU A 257 13.58 -12.10 18.65
C LEU A 257 12.92 -13.21 17.81
N THR A 258 11.70 -12.97 17.35
CA THR A 258 10.95 -13.90 16.48
C THR A 258 10.78 -13.36 15.06
N SER A 259 10.89 -12.05 14.86
CA SER A 259 10.77 -11.41 13.55
C SER A 259 11.80 -10.30 13.37
N PHE A 260 12.45 -10.30 12.21
CA PHE A 260 13.45 -9.31 11.83
C PHE A 260 13.16 -8.73 10.44
N VAL A 261 13.30 -7.42 10.29
CA VAL A 261 13.34 -6.73 9.01
C VAL A 261 14.57 -5.83 9.02
N GLY A 262 15.52 -6.01 8.11
CA GLY A 262 16.75 -5.21 8.13
C GLY A 262 17.57 -5.34 6.85
N LEU A 263 18.84 -4.95 6.93
CA LEU A 263 19.77 -5.05 5.81
C LEU A 263 20.50 -6.41 5.84
N PRO A 264 20.97 -6.89 4.67
CA PRO A 264 21.87 -8.06 4.61
C PRO A 264 23.06 -7.98 5.56
N MET A 265 23.68 -6.79 5.71
CA MET A 265 24.84 -6.57 6.59
C MET A 265 24.57 -6.77 8.08
N ASP A 266 23.30 -6.82 8.49
CA ASP A 266 22.93 -7.08 9.88
C ASP A 266 22.87 -8.58 10.21
N LEU A 267 23.12 -9.46 9.23
CA LEU A 267 23.07 -10.91 9.39
C LEU A 267 24.10 -11.45 10.39
N ASP A 268 25.34 -10.99 10.37
CA ASP A 268 26.34 -11.42 11.36
C ASP A 268 25.93 -11.08 12.79
N VAL A 269 25.24 -9.96 12.94
CA VAL A 269 24.72 -9.48 14.21
C VAL A 269 23.53 -10.34 14.67
N LEU A 270 22.82 -10.99 13.74
CA LEU A 270 21.72 -11.91 14.03
C LEU A 270 22.19 -13.31 14.45
N ALA A 271 23.43 -13.70 14.16
CA ALA A 271 23.94 -15.06 14.38
C ALA A 271 23.61 -15.63 15.78
N PRO A 272 23.76 -14.88 16.90
CA PRO A 272 23.43 -15.39 18.23
C PRO A 272 21.94 -15.62 18.47
N TYR A 273 21.07 -15.01 17.66
CA TYR A 273 19.62 -14.95 17.84
C TYR A 273 18.84 -15.85 16.86
N CYS A 274 19.55 -16.53 15.96
CA CYS A 274 18.97 -17.38 14.91
C CYS A 274 18.07 -18.52 15.42
N SER A 275 18.18 -18.90 16.70
CA SER A 275 17.45 -20.06 17.26
C SER A 275 15.95 -19.85 17.47
N ARG A 276 15.46 -18.60 17.50
CA ARG A 276 14.03 -18.28 17.67
C ARG A 276 13.41 -17.49 16.52
N LEU A 277 14.22 -17.07 15.55
CA LEU A 277 13.79 -16.23 14.45
C LEU A 277 12.92 -17.02 13.46
N ARG A 278 11.61 -16.71 13.43
CA ARG A 278 10.62 -17.37 12.55
C ARG A 278 10.39 -16.66 11.24
N SER A 279 10.53 -15.33 11.21
CA SER A 279 10.35 -14.52 10.01
C SER A 279 11.50 -13.53 9.85
N CYS A 280 12.13 -13.52 8.68
CA CYS A 280 13.26 -12.65 8.36
C CYS A 280 13.01 -11.97 7.00
N THR A 281 13.09 -10.65 6.98
CA THR A 281 13.02 -9.84 5.77
C THR A 281 14.29 -9.02 5.60
N LEU A 282 15.07 -9.34 4.57
CA LEU A 282 16.28 -8.62 4.20
C LEU A 282 15.95 -7.67 3.06
N GLY A 283 15.77 -6.40 3.37
CA GLY A 283 15.62 -5.34 2.37
C GLY A 283 16.93 -4.60 2.17
N GLY A 284 17.19 -4.01 1.00
CA GLY A 284 18.32 -3.10 0.88
C GLY A 284 19.07 -3.16 -0.45
N GLN A 285 20.26 -2.56 -0.43
CA GLN A 285 21.25 -2.71 -1.48
C GLN A 285 22.02 -4.00 -1.23
N LEU A 286 21.95 -4.97 -2.14
CA LEU A 286 22.68 -6.23 -1.98
C LEU A 286 24.16 -6.14 -2.41
N GLN A 287 24.57 -5.08 -3.11
CA GLN A 287 25.82 -5.05 -3.90
C GLN A 287 27.01 -4.27 -3.35
N PHE A 288 26.84 -3.46 -2.30
CA PHE A 288 27.90 -2.52 -1.93
C PHE A 288 28.46 -2.86 -0.56
N GLN A 289 29.71 -3.33 -0.54
CA GLN A 289 30.56 -3.45 0.65
C GLN A 289 30.00 -4.37 1.73
N PHE A 290 29.29 -5.42 1.30
CA PHE A 290 28.99 -6.53 2.18
C PHE A 290 30.29 -7.30 2.39
N HIS A 291 30.88 -7.19 3.57
CA HIS A 291 31.76 -8.25 4.01
C HIS A 291 30.86 -9.46 4.24
N PRO A 292 30.99 -10.53 3.44
CA PRO A 292 30.20 -11.71 3.67
C PRO A 292 30.40 -12.21 5.11
N PRO A 293 29.35 -12.79 5.72
CA PRO A 293 29.46 -13.46 6.98
C PRO A 293 30.67 -14.38 6.99
N SER A 294 31.42 -14.33 8.08
CA SER A 294 32.57 -15.23 8.25
C SER A 294 32.18 -16.71 8.20
N SER A 295 30.88 -17.02 8.37
CA SER A 295 30.33 -18.37 8.28
C SER A 295 28.87 -18.35 7.80
N VAL A 296 28.40 -19.46 7.23
CA VAL A 296 26.99 -19.67 6.90
C VAL A 296 26.13 -19.65 8.16
N LEU A 297 25.10 -18.80 8.17
CA LEU A 297 24.17 -18.65 9.28
C LEU A 297 23.06 -19.71 9.19
N ARG A 298 22.87 -20.45 10.27
CA ARG A 298 21.86 -21.51 10.35
C ARG A 298 20.64 -21.02 11.12
N PHE A 299 19.48 -21.06 10.47
CA PHE A 299 18.20 -20.69 11.04
C PHE A 299 17.28 -21.92 11.11
N GLU A 300 17.33 -22.64 12.23
CA GLU A 300 16.63 -23.92 12.41
C GLU A 300 15.10 -23.79 12.55
N VAL A 301 14.60 -22.59 12.84
CA VAL A 301 13.17 -22.31 13.04
C VAL A 301 12.60 -21.25 12.09
N LEU A 302 13.37 -20.83 11.08
CA LEU A 302 12.95 -19.79 10.15
C LEU A 302 11.92 -20.34 9.16
N GLU A 303 10.67 -19.97 9.38
CA GLU A 303 9.52 -20.38 8.56
C GLU A 303 9.36 -19.49 7.31
N GLU A 304 9.75 -18.22 7.42
CA GLU A 304 9.59 -17.24 6.37
C GLU A 304 10.89 -16.44 6.14
N LEU A 305 11.37 -16.46 4.90
CA LEU A 305 12.50 -15.66 4.45
C LEU A 305 12.07 -14.81 3.25
N ARG A 306 12.26 -13.49 3.35
CA ARG A 306 12.02 -12.55 2.26
C ARG A 306 13.26 -11.73 1.98
N VAL A 307 13.66 -11.61 0.72
CA VAL A 307 14.83 -10.85 0.28
C VAL A 307 14.38 -9.83 -0.78
N PHE A 308 14.47 -8.54 -0.45
CA PHE A 308 14.06 -7.43 -1.31
C PHE A 308 15.28 -6.60 -1.72
N ASN A 309 15.74 -6.76 -2.96
CA ASN A 309 16.74 -5.89 -3.54
C ASN A 309 16.08 -4.59 -4.05
N ILE A 310 16.20 -3.53 -3.26
CA ILE A 310 15.66 -2.20 -3.61
C ILE A 310 16.59 -1.41 -4.56
N ASN A 311 17.76 -1.97 -4.90
CA ASN A 311 18.76 -1.29 -5.70
C ASN A 311 18.55 -1.43 -7.21
N ARG A 312 19.29 -0.63 -7.97
CA ARG A 312 19.26 -0.64 -9.44
C ARG A 312 20.30 -1.57 -10.07
N GLY A 313 21.03 -2.37 -9.30
CA GLY A 313 22.05 -3.28 -9.85
C GLY A 313 21.91 -4.73 -9.40
N PHE A 314 22.95 -5.52 -9.68
CA PHE A 314 23.11 -6.97 -9.51
C PHE A 314 22.67 -7.57 -8.16
N PHE A 315 22.35 -8.87 -8.14
CA PHE A 315 22.05 -9.63 -6.91
C PHE A 315 23.31 -10.21 -6.26
N ALA A 316 24.40 -10.24 -7.01
CA ALA A 316 25.66 -10.85 -6.64
C ALA A 316 26.81 -9.92 -7.07
N ASP A 317 27.93 -10.00 -6.34
CA ASP A 317 29.24 -9.89 -6.99
C ASP A 317 29.54 -11.24 -7.66
N ASP A 318 30.54 -11.34 -8.55
CA ASP A 318 30.77 -12.48 -9.47
C ASP A 318 30.85 -13.90 -8.84
N THR A 319 30.69 -14.08 -7.53
CA THR A 319 30.90 -15.35 -6.82
C THR A 319 29.77 -15.79 -5.88
N CYS A 320 28.97 -14.90 -5.28
CA CYS A 320 27.97 -15.32 -4.26
C CYS A 320 26.83 -14.31 -4.03
N THR A 321 25.68 -14.83 -3.59
CA THR A 321 24.54 -14.02 -3.11
C THR A 321 24.42 -14.08 -1.60
N ILE A 322 23.59 -13.19 -1.03
CA ILE A 322 23.25 -13.25 0.40
C ILE A 322 22.66 -14.60 0.83
N LEU A 323 21.99 -15.29 -0.09
CA LEU A 323 21.39 -16.60 0.17
C LEU A 323 22.45 -17.71 0.32
N GLY A 324 23.63 -17.52 -0.26
CA GLY A 324 24.78 -18.41 -0.05
C GLY A 324 25.34 -18.39 1.38
N TYR A 325 24.85 -17.48 2.23
CA TYR A 325 25.23 -17.37 3.65
C TYR A 325 24.09 -17.68 4.61
N ILE A 326 22.92 -18.09 4.10
CA ILE A 326 21.74 -18.37 4.91
C ILE A 326 21.36 -19.82 4.67
N ARG A 327 21.23 -20.60 5.74
CA ARG A 327 20.66 -21.95 5.75
C ARG A 327 19.35 -21.93 6.55
N ALA A 328 18.25 -22.24 5.88
CA ALA A 328 16.89 -22.20 6.45
C ALA A 328 16.09 -23.45 6.04
N PRO A 329 16.44 -24.64 6.59
CA PRO A 329 15.91 -25.93 6.12
C PRO A 329 14.41 -26.11 6.40
N VAL A 330 13.85 -25.37 7.36
CA VAL A 330 12.43 -25.43 7.72
C VAL A 330 11.59 -24.32 7.07
N ALA A 331 12.17 -23.50 6.20
CA ALA A 331 11.46 -22.43 5.53
C ALA A 331 10.28 -22.99 4.74
N GLN A 332 9.09 -22.44 5.02
CA GLN A 332 7.85 -22.74 4.30
C GLN A 332 7.66 -21.73 3.18
N ARG A 333 8.05 -20.47 3.42
CA ARG A 333 7.88 -19.36 2.49
C ARG A 333 9.23 -18.69 2.17
N LEU A 334 9.57 -18.62 0.89
CA LEU A 334 10.73 -17.91 0.37
C LEU A 334 10.30 -16.90 -0.70
N GLU A 335 10.60 -15.63 -0.47
CA GLU A 335 10.37 -14.56 -1.44
C GLU A 335 11.67 -13.87 -1.80
N VAL A 336 11.95 -13.72 -3.09
CA VAL A 336 13.06 -12.91 -3.60
C VAL A 336 12.51 -11.92 -4.61
N GLU A 337 12.66 -10.62 -4.35
CA GLU A 337 12.21 -9.56 -5.24
C GLU A 337 13.33 -8.59 -5.60
N GLY A 338 13.45 -8.25 -6.89
CA GLY A 338 14.38 -7.23 -7.39
C GLY A 338 13.69 -6.04 -8.06
N ARG A 339 14.25 -4.83 -7.93
CA ARG A 339 13.70 -3.64 -8.61
C ARG A 339 13.92 -3.66 -10.13
N ARG A 340 12.92 -3.08 -10.80
CA ARG A 340 12.56 -3.29 -12.21
C ARG A 340 13.31 -2.46 -13.27
N ARG A 341 14.32 -1.68 -12.91
CA ARG A 341 14.85 -0.64 -13.83
C ARG A 341 16.05 -1.13 -14.66
N MET A 342 15.69 -1.83 -15.75
CA MET A 342 16.42 -2.10 -17.00
C MET A 342 17.67 -2.99 -16.91
N GLY A 343 17.62 -4.17 -17.56
CA GLY A 343 18.70 -5.14 -17.69
C GLY A 343 18.35 -6.51 -17.10
N ALA A 344 18.92 -7.58 -17.66
CA ALA A 344 19.04 -8.86 -16.98
C ALA A 344 19.88 -8.62 -15.71
N ILE A 345 19.45 -9.19 -14.58
CA ILE A 345 20.18 -8.99 -13.34
C ILE A 345 21.29 -10.04 -13.29
N ALA A 346 22.55 -9.62 -13.40
CA ALA A 346 23.67 -10.53 -13.14
C ALA A 346 23.54 -11.11 -11.72
N GLY A 347 23.92 -12.38 -11.54
CA GLY A 347 23.80 -13.07 -10.26
C GLY A 347 22.57 -13.97 -10.11
N ILE A 348 21.70 -14.14 -11.13
CA ILE A 348 20.49 -14.96 -10.98
C ILE A 348 20.80 -16.45 -10.93
N SER A 349 21.75 -16.92 -11.73
CA SER A 349 22.18 -18.31 -11.70
C SER A 349 22.81 -18.65 -10.35
N GLU A 350 23.62 -17.74 -9.81
CA GLU A 350 24.18 -17.81 -8.45
C GLU A 350 23.06 -17.79 -7.40
N LEU A 351 22.06 -16.91 -7.54
CA LEU A 351 20.91 -16.87 -6.64
C LEU A 351 20.17 -18.20 -6.60
N ILE A 352 19.88 -18.78 -7.76
CA ILE A 352 19.16 -20.06 -7.88
C ILE A 352 20.02 -21.21 -7.34
N ARG A 353 21.30 -21.23 -7.67
CA ARG A 353 22.27 -22.18 -7.12
C ARG A 353 22.28 -22.09 -5.60
N ASP A 354 22.37 -20.90 -5.03
CA ASP A 354 22.46 -20.66 -3.59
C ASP A 354 21.15 -21.06 -2.88
N ILE A 355 19.99 -20.76 -3.47
CA ILE A 355 18.67 -21.23 -2.99
C ILE A 355 18.65 -22.76 -2.88
N CYS A 356 19.08 -23.45 -3.94
CA CYS A 356 18.97 -24.89 -4.05
C CYS A 356 20.03 -25.64 -3.22
N SER A 357 21.25 -25.13 -3.19
CA SER A 357 22.40 -25.81 -2.57
C SER A 357 22.60 -25.44 -1.10
N THR A 358 22.31 -24.18 -0.72
CA THR A 358 22.68 -23.65 0.59
C THR A 358 21.46 -23.31 1.44
N THR A 359 20.52 -22.52 0.90
CA THR A 359 19.39 -22.03 1.69
C THR A 359 18.40 -23.13 2.07
N LEU A 360 18.03 -24.00 1.12
CA LEU A 360 16.98 -25.01 1.31
C LEU A 360 17.53 -26.41 1.56
N GLU A 361 18.73 -26.55 2.10
CA GLU A 361 19.45 -27.83 2.21
C GLU A 361 18.58 -28.99 2.73
N GLY A 362 18.50 -30.09 1.97
CA GLY A 362 17.83 -31.33 2.37
C GLY A 362 16.30 -31.35 2.18
N ASN A 363 15.59 -32.02 3.09
CA ASN A 363 14.13 -32.21 3.09
C ASN A 363 13.37 -30.92 3.45
N SER A 364 13.54 -29.87 2.63
CA SER A 364 12.90 -28.59 2.86
C SER A 364 11.37 -28.70 2.95
N LYS A 365 10.78 -27.85 3.78
CA LYS A 365 9.33 -27.71 3.96
C LYS A 365 8.73 -26.63 3.05
N LEU A 366 9.49 -26.14 2.07
CA LEU A 366 9.07 -25.01 1.25
C LEU A 366 7.79 -25.32 0.47
N ASP A 367 6.74 -24.55 0.74
CA ASP A 367 5.45 -24.66 0.09
C ASP A 367 5.14 -23.47 -0.82
N TYR A 368 5.80 -22.33 -0.61
CA TYR A 368 5.66 -21.11 -1.39
C TYR A 368 7.03 -20.54 -1.77
N LEU A 369 7.28 -20.43 -3.08
CA LEU A 369 8.46 -19.80 -3.65
C LEU A 369 8.04 -18.66 -4.57
N LYS A 370 8.57 -17.47 -4.33
CA LYS A 370 8.40 -16.31 -5.20
C LYS A 370 9.75 -15.79 -5.67
N LEU A 371 9.95 -15.78 -6.98
CA LEU A 371 11.14 -15.24 -7.65
C LEU A 371 10.71 -14.10 -8.59
N HIS A 372 10.69 -12.91 -8.03
CA HIS A 372 10.39 -11.67 -8.75
C HIS A 372 11.69 -10.99 -9.20
N VAL A 373 12.48 -11.73 -9.99
CA VAL A 373 13.77 -11.32 -10.54
C VAL A 373 13.75 -11.45 -12.07
N ARG A 374 14.56 -10.67 -12.79
CA ARG A 374 14.54 -10.62 -14.26
C ARG A 374 15.77 -11.26 -14.88
N GLY A 375 15.57 -12.11 -15.88
CA GLY A 375 16.67 -12.75 -16.60
C GLY A 375 16.95 -14.18 -16.14
N ILE A 376 15.94 -14.84 -15.54
CA ILE A 376 15.97 -16.29 -15.33
C ILE A 376 16.08 -16.94 -16.70
N CYS A 377 17.18 -17.67 -16.94
CA CYS A 377 17.41 -18.37 -18.19
C CYS A 377 16.85 -19.81 -18.13
N GLU A 378 17.08 -20.59 -19.19
CA GLU A 378 16.60 -21.97 -19.24
C GLU A 378 17.37 -22.89 -18.28
N GLU A 379 18.70 -22.72 -18.19
CA GLU A 379 19.56 -23.48 -17.28
C GLU A 379 19.17 -23.25 -15.81
N ASP A 380 18.87 -22.00 -15.46
CA ASP A 380 18.33 -21.61 -14.15
C ASP A 380 17.06 -22.38 -13.79
N MET A 381 16.14 -22.53 -14.75
CA MET A 381 14.92 -23.30 -14.53
C MET A 381 15.20 -24.79 -14.40
N VAL A 382 16.13 -25.35 -15.18
CA VAL A 382 16.58 -26.74 -15.03
C VAL A 382 17.16 -26.98 -13.63
N ASN A 383 17.95 -26.04 -13.12
CA ASN A 383 18.51 -26.09 -11.78
C ASN A 383 17.41 -26.04 -10.71
N LEU A 384 16.40 -25.17 -10.86
CA LEU A 384 15.23 -25.14 -9.98
C LEU A 384 14.44 -26.46 -10.02
N TYR A 385 14.22 -27.04 -11.19
CA TYR A 385 13.50 -28.32 -11.34
C TYR A 385 14.25 -29.50 -10.73
N SER A 386 15.58 -29.48 -10.82
CA SER A 386 16.43 -30.52 -10.28
C SER A 386 16.59 -30.43 -8.75
N CYS A 387 16.11 -29.33 -8.15
CA CYS A 387 16.23 -29.10 -6.72
C CYS A 387 15.33 -30.04 -5.91
N LYS A 388 15.95 -31.05 -5.28
CA LYS A 388 15.26 -32.03 -4.43
C LYS A 388 14.49 -31.39 -3.26
N SER A 389 14.92 -30.22 -2.81
CA SER A 389 14.28 -29.45 -1.74
C SER A 389 12.91 -28.88 -2.12
N LEU A 390 12.61 -28.78 -3.42
CA LEU A 390 11.35 -28.18 -3.92
C LEU A 390 10.24 -29.21 -4.19
N LYS A 391 10.41 -30.48 -3.80
CA LYS A 391 9.40 -31.54 -4.02
C LYS A 391 8.04 -31.25 -3.37
N ARG A 392 8.02 -30.44 -2.30
CA ARG A 392 6.80 -30.07 -1.55
C ARG A 392 6.21 -28.72 -1.97
N LEU A 393 6.79 -28.09 -2.98
CA LEU A 393 6.38 -26.76 -3.43
C LEU A 393 4.94 -26.81 -3.94
N LYS A 394 4.06 -26.01 -3.33
CA LYS A 394 2.64 -25.90 -3.71
C LYS A 394 2.38 -24.68 -4.57
N THR A 395 3.13 -23.61 -4.35
CA THR A 395 2.96 -22.35 -5.07
C THR A 395 4.30 -21.83 -5.57
N LEU A 396 4.38 -21.58 -6.87
CA LEU A 396 5.53 -20.98 -7.53
C LEU A 396 5.09 -19.68 -8.20
N GLU A 397 5.71 -18.56 -7.84
CA GLU A 397 5.48 -17.25 -8.46
C GLU A 397 6.76 -16.79 -9.14
N LEU A 398 6.73 -16.69 -10.47
CA LEU A 398 7.85 -16.28 -11.32
C LEU A 398 7.53 -14.95 -11.99
N PHE A 399 8.57 -14.19 -12.29
CA PHE A 399 8.46 -12.93 -13.01
C PHE A 399 9.32 -12.94 -14.26
N ASP A 400 8.77 -12.47 -15.38
CA ASP A 400 9.52 -12.30 -16.64
C ASP A 400 10.19 -13.60 -17.14
N LEU A 401 9.44 -14.72 -17.12
CA LEU A 401 9.91 -16.02 -17.56
C LEU A 401 9.97 -16.13 -19.10
N PRO A 402 11.12 -16.51 -19.70
CA PRO A 402 11.22 -16.75 -21.14
C PRO A 402 10.30 -17.86 -21.63
N LEU A 403 9.85 -17.78 -22.89
CA LEU A 403 9.00 -18.81 -23.51
C LEU A 403 9.65 -20.19 -23.54
N SER A 404 10.94 -20.27 -23.85
CA SER A 404 11.68 -21.55 -23.89
C SER A 404 11.60 -22.31 -22.57
N CYS A 405 11.58 -21.60 -21.44
CA CYS A 405 11.41 -22.19 -20.12
C CYS A 405 10.02 -22.83 -19.91
N LEU A 406 8.98 -22.21 -20.48
CA LEU A 406 7.61 -22.74 -20.44
C LEU A 406 7.44 -23.95 -21.36
N GLU A 407 8.05 -23.92 -22.54
CA GLU A 407 8.03 -25.06 -23.47
C GLU A 407 8.74 -26.26 -22.88
N ARG A 408 9.86 -26.02 -22.19
CA ARG A 408 10.57 -27.07 -21.47
C ARG A 408 9.74 -27.65 -20.32
N LEU A 409 9.07 -26.80 -19.52
CA LEU A 409 8.10 -27.26 -18.52
C LEU A 409 7.04 -28.18 -19.12
N ARG A 410 6.48 -27.77 -20.25
CA ARG A 410 5.49 -28.57 -20.98
C ARG A 410 6.10 -29.91 -21.39
N SER A 411 7.26 -29.92 -22.04
CA SER A 411 7.92 -31.15 -22.51
C SER A 411 8.21 -32.14 -21.39
N ILE A 412 8.62 -31.65 -20.21
CA ILE A 412 8.85 -32.47 -19.02
C ILE A 412 7.53 -33.03 -18.49
N SER A 413 6.46 -32.22 -18.49
CA SER A 413 5.15 -32.67 -18.01
C SER A 413 4.47 -33.69 -18.91
N THR A 414 4.65 -33.60 -20.23
CA THR A 414 3.98 -34.47 -21.21
C THR A 414 4.75 -35.78 -21.47
N GLY A 415 5.95 -35.94 -20.90
CA GLY A 415 6.72 -37.19 -20.99
C GLY A 415 7.05 -37.70 -22.38
N VAL A 416 7.18 -36.80 -23.36
CA VAL A 416 7.50 -37.14 -24.75
C VAL A 416 8.97 -37.59 -24.90
N SER A 417 9.64 -37.96 -23.81
CA SER A 417 10.96 -38.59 -23.84
C SER A 417 10.79 -40.10 -23.79
N GLU A 418 11.15 -40.78 -24.87
CA GLU A 418 10.81 -42.16 -25.24
C GLU A 418 11.31 -43.27 -24.29
N SER A 419 11.82 -43.00 -23.09
CA SER A 419 12.40 -44.06 -22.23
C SER A 419 12.23 -43.95 -20.71
N SER A 420 11.49 -42.98 -20.16
CA SER A 420 11.25 -42.95 -18.71
C SER A 420 9.98 -42.21 -18.32
N THR A 421 9.28 -42.70 -17.29
CA THR A 421 8.05 -42.09 -16.75
C THR A 421 8.24 -40.62 -16.38
N PRO A 422 7.47 -39.68 -16.96
CA PRO A 422 7.55 -38.26 -16.63
C PRO A 422 7.05 -37.98 -15.21
N SER A 423 7.97 -37.76 -14.27
CA SER A 423 7.60 -37.11 -13.02
C SER A 423 7.65 -35.59 -13.21
N LEU A 424 6.55 -34.90 -12.96
CA LEU A 424 6.54 -33.44 -12.85
C LEU A 424 7.67 -32.98 -11.91
N PRO A 425 8.42 -31.92 -12.25
CA PRO A 425 9.53 -31.45 -11.44
C PRO A 425 9.08 -30.98 -10.04
N PHE A 426 7.81 -30.59 -9.92
CA PHE A 426 7.16 -30.23 -8.66
C PHE A 426 5.89 -31.06 -8.48
N PRO A 427 5.96 -32.25 -7.87
CA PRO A 427 4.82 -33.18 -7.81
C PRO A 427 3.64 -32.64 -6.99
N GLN A 428 3.86 -31.65 -6.11
CA GLN A 428 2.82 -31.05 -5.26
C GLN A 428 2.38 -29.65 -5.73
N LEU A 429 2.82 -29.18 -6.90
CA LEU A 429 2.53 -27.82 -7.36
C LEU A 429 1.04 -27.67 -7.69
N LYS A 430 0.39 -26.73 -7.00
CA LYS A 430 -1.04 -26.39 -7.18
C LYS A 430 -1.22 -25.04 -7.86
N ASN A 431 -0.31 -24.09 -7.65
CA ASN A 431 -0.43 -22.75 -8.20
C ASN A 431 0.86 -22.32 -8.88
N LEU A 432 0.77 -21.89 -10.13
CA LEU A 432 1.85 -21.28 -10.89
C LEU A 432 1.44 -19.86 -11.28
N PHE A 433 2.07 -18.86 -10.69
CA PHE A 433 1.86 -17.46 -11.02
C PHE A 433 2.99 -16.97 -11.92
N ILE A 434 2.68 -16.50 -13.12
CA ILE A 434 3.65 -15.90 -14.03
C ILE A 434 3.28 -14.43 -14.19
N GLN A 435 4.08 -13.57 -13.58
CA GLN A 435 3.89 -12.13 -13.62
C GLN A 435 4.73 -11.46 -14.70
N ARG A 436 4.11 -10.45 -15.31
CA ARG A 436 4.68 -9.60 -16.37
C ARG A 436 5.35 -10.39 -17.47
N PHE A 437 4.58 -11.32 -18.00
CA PHE A 437 4.95 -12.04 -19.20
C PHE A 437 5.30 -11.04 -20.32
N SER A 438 6.56 -11.03 -20.75
CA SER A 438 7.13 -10.02 -21.66
C SER A 438 7.06 -10.42 -23.12
N SER A 439 6.62 -11.65 -23.44
CA SER A 439 6.54 -12.06 -24.83
C SER A 439 5.53 -11.18 -25.56
N GLN A 440 5.97 -10.66 -26.70
CA GLN A 440 5.11 -10.04 -27.70
C GLN A 440 4.28 -11.11 -28.45
N ASP A 441 4.26 -12.36 -27.98
CA ASP A 441 3.84 -13.52 -28.74
C ASP A 441 2.61 -14.21 -28.12
N LEU A 442 1.46 -14.02 -28.78
CA LEU A 442 0.15 -14.58 -28.43
C LEU A 442 0.21 -16.11 -28.41
N THR A 443 1.11 -16.67 -29.21
CA THR A 443 1.35 -18.10 -29.33
C THR A 443 1.70 -18.72 -27.98
N THR A 444 2.36 -17.97 -27.08
CA THR A 444 2.62 -18.48 -25.73
C THR A 444 1.35 -18.66 -24.92
N LEU A 445 0.43 -17.70 -24.98
CA LEU A 445 -0.81 -17.75 -24.18
C LEU A 445 -1.68 -18.92 -24.62
N LEU A 446 -1.77 -19.09 -25.94
CA LEU A 446 -2.45 -20.24 -26.54
C LEU A 446 -1.75 -21.54 -26.10
N ARG A 447 -0.42 -21.61 -26.16
CA ARG A 447 0.35 -22.80 -25.70
C ARG A 447 0.18 -23.11 -24.22
N VAL A 448 0.12 -22.10 -23.35
CA VAL A 448 -0.13 -22.28 -21.90
C VAL A 448 -1.56 -22.73 -21.65
N GLN A 449 -2.52 -22.22 -22.42
CA GLN A 449 -3.91 -22.68 -22.38
C GLN A 449 -4.05 -24.12 -22.88
N ASP A 450 -3.41 -24.47 -23.99
CA ASP A 450 -3.37 -25.84 -24.52
C ASP A 450 -2.74 -26.79 -23.52
N TRP A 451 -1.65 -26.37 -22.87
CA TRP A 451 -1.03 -27.14 -21.80
C TRP A 451 -1.98 -27.35 -20.63
N ARG A 452 -2.69 -26.31 -20.19
CA ARG A 452 -3.72 -26.42 -19.15
C ARG A 452 -4.84 -27.39 -19.53
N SER A 453 -5.31 -27.33 -20.77
CA SER A 453 -6.34 -28.24 -21.29
C SER A 453 -5.83 -29.70 -21.34
N SER A 454 -4.57 -29.91 -21.70
CA SER A 454 -3.96 -31.26 -21.73
C SER A 454 -3.84 -31.88 -20.33
N LEU A 455 -3.59 -31.07 -19.29
CA LEU A 455 -3.50 -31.54 -17.91
C LEU A 455 -4.87 -31.95 -17.32
N ALA A 456 -5.97 -31.43 -17.86
CA ALA A 456 -7.31 -31.73 -17.36
C ALA A 456 -7.79 -33.16 -17.71
N GLY A 457 -7.16 -33.84 -18.67
CA GLY A 457 -7.58 -35.15 -19.17
C GLY A 457 -6.96 -36.36 -18.47
N GLU A 458 -5.80 -36.22 -17.83
CA GLU A 458 -5.01 -37.39 -17.39
C GLU A 458 -4.99 -37.64 -15.87
N ASP A 459 -5.41 -36.69 -15.03
CA ASP A 459 -5.41 -36.88 -13.57
C ASP A 459 -6.33 -35.84 -12.88
N VAL A 460 -7.61 -36.17 -12.70
CA VAL A 460 -8.66 -35.26 -12.16
C VAL A 460 -8.30 -34.69 -10.77
N GLU A 461 -7.38 -35.33 -10.04
CA GLU A 461 -6.96 -34.87 -8.72
C GLU A 461 -5.91 -33.73 -8.74
N ARG A 462 -5.21 -33.51 -9.85
CA ARG A 462 -4.13 -32.51 -9.93
C ARG A 462 -4.63 -31.16 -10.45
N ASN A 463 -5.29 -30.42 -9.57
CA ASN A 463 -5.75 -29.04 -9.83
C ASN A 463 -4.57 -28.03 -9.88
N LEU A 464 -3.74 -28.07 -10.93
CA LEU A 464 -2.77 -27.02 -11.21
C LEU A 464 -3.47 -25.78 -11.78
N THR A 465 -3.42 -24.67 -11.05
CA THR A 465 -3.95 -23.38 -11.49
C THR A 465 -2.82 -22.46 -11.95
N ILE A 466 -2.87 -22.06 -13.22
CA ILE A 466 -1.91 -21.14 -13.82
C ILE A 466 -2.52 -19.73 -13.88
N TYR A 467 -1.84 -18.77 -13.24
CA TYR A 467 -2.23 -17.36 -13.21
C TYR A 467 -1.26 -16.53 -14.03
N LEU A 468 -1.76 -15.86 -15.06
CA LEU A 468 -0.97 -14.99 -15.92
C LEU A 468 -1.31 -13.53 -15.63
N SER A 469 -0.31 -12.72 -15.28
CA SER A 469 -0.48 -11.28 -15.05
C SER A 469 0.37 -10.48 -16.03
N TYR A 470 -0.20 -9.48 -16.69
CA TYR A 470 0.52 -8.67 -17.68
C TYR A 470 1.10 -7.38 -17.09
N ALA A 471 2.21 -6.93 -17.65
CA ALA A 471 2.72 -5.59 -17.35
C ALA A 471 1.71 -4.53 -17.83
N PRO A 472 1.20 -3.64 -16.95
CA PRO A 472 0.37 -2.54 -17.38
C PRO A 472 1.22 -1.60 -18.24
N GLY A 473 0.91 -1.49 -19.54
CA GLY A 473 1.56 -0.53 -20.43
C GLY A 473 1.53 -0.83 -21.92
N ARG A 474 1.45 -2.11 -22.36
CA ARG A 474 1.42 -2.45 -23.81
C ARG A 474 0.55 -3.68 -24.19
N PRO A 475 0.45 -4.78 -23.41
CA PRO A 475 -0.26 -5.99 -23.87
C PRO A 475 -1.78 -5.90 -23.79
N ARG A 476 -2.34 -5.07 -22.88
CA ARG A 476 -3.82 -4.91 -22.79
C ARG A 476 -4.39 -4.50 -24.14
N ASN A 477 -3.67 -3.59 -24.83
CA ASN A 477 -4.03 -3.07 -26.14
C ASN A 477 -3.75 -4.04 -27.32
N TRP A 478 -3.09 -5.17 -27.07
CA TRP A 478 -2.63 -6.07 -28.14
C TRP A 478 -3.25 -7.45 -28.03
N ILE A 479 -3.38 -7.98 -26.81
CA ILE A 479 -4.10 -9.22 -26.49
C ILE A 479 -5.58 -9.07 -26.82
N GLN A 480 -6.20 -7.94 -26.46
CA GLN A 480 -7.60 -7.68 -26.80
C GLN A 480 -7.84 -7.47 -28.32
N ARG A 481 -6.80 -7.22 -29.14
CA ARG A 481 -6.93 -7.15 -30.62
C ARG A 481 -6.97 -8.52 -31.30
N HIS A 482 -6.36 -9.54 -30.69
CA HIS A 482 -6.09 -10.83 -31.35
C HIS A 482 -6.82 -12.01 -30.73
N VAL A 483 -7.40 -11.86 -29.54
CA VAL A 483 -8.33 -12.84 -28.94
C VAL A 483 -9.73 -12.65 -29.56
N LYS A 484 -9.84 -12.85 -30.88
CA LYS A 484 -11.12 -12.77 -31.65
C LYS A 484 -12.06 -13.96 -31.43
N GLN A 485 -11.62 -15.02 -30.75
CA GLN A 485 -12.40 -16.23 -30.51
C GLN A 485 -13.23 -16.22 -29.21
N PHE A 486 -13.16 -15.14 -28.42
CA PHE A 486 -14.03 -14.95 -27.25
C PHE A 486 -15.09 -13.89 -27.58
N GLN A 487 -16.24 -14.33 -28.05
CA GLN A 487 -17.32 -13.44 -28.49
C GLN A 487 -18.24 -13.02 -27.32
N ASP A 488 -18.25 -11.73 -27.01
CA ASP A 488 -19.49 -10.98 -26.77
C ASP A 488 -19.52 -9.83 -27.82
N PRO A 489 -20.45 -9.84 -28.79
CA PRO A 489 -20.51 -8.84 -29.86
C PRO A 489 -20.85 -7.41 -29.39
N LYS A 490 -21.35 -7.21 -28.17
CA LYS A 490 -21.88 -5.89 -27.74
C LYS A 490 -20.83 -4.95 -27.14
N ALA A 491 -19.63 -5.43 -26.82
CA ALA A 491 -18.56 -4.62 -26.22
C ALA A 491 -17.61 -3.95 -27.26
N GLN A 492 -17.85 -4.12 -28.56
CA GLN A 492 -16.83 -3.88 -29.60
C GLN A 492 -16.58 -2.42 -30.03
N THR A 493 -17.34 -1.41 -29.60
CA THR A 493 -17.28 -0.10 -30.28
C THR A 493 -16.57 1.06 -29.57
N LEU A 494 -16.02 0.93 -28.35
CA LEU A 494 -15.52 2.12 -27.63
C LEU A 494 -14.03 2.21 -27.28
N ILE A 495 -13.20 1.18 -27.46
CA ILE A 495 -11.89 1.14 -26.80
C ILE A 495 -10.68 1.26 -27.76
N TRP A 496 -10.89 1.38 -29.08
CA TRP A 496 -9.84 1.04 -30.06
C TRP A 496 -9.57 2.00 -31.21
N SER A 497 -9.75 3.29 -31.00
CA SER A 497 -9.47 4.31 -32.02
C SER A 497 -8.20 5.11 -31.71
N GLU A 498 -7.69 5.87 -32.70
CA GLU A 498 -6.61 6.87 -32.55
C GLU A 498 -6.82 7.73 -31.30
N ASP A 499 -8.09 7.94 -30.94
CA ASP A 499 -8.54 8.59 -29.74
C ASP A 499 -7.84 8.08 -28.48
N SER A 500 -7.79 6.76 -28.24
CA SER A 500 -7.22 6.18 -27.01
C SER A 500 -5.72 6.46 -26.80
N LYS A 501 -4.94 6.59 -27.88
CA LYS A 501 -3.51 6.93 -27.80
C LYS A 501 -3.31 8.39 -27.40
N LEU A 502 -4.14 9.27 -27.97
CA LEU A 502 -4.17 10.69 -27.67
C LEU A 502 -4.49 10.92 -26.18
N LEU A 503 -5.44 10.14 -25.65
CA LEU A 503 -5.87 10.17 -24.25
C LEU A 503 -4.75 9.85 -23.26
N SER A 504 -3.98 8.78 -23.50
CA SER A 504 -2.89 8.40 -22.59
C SER A 504 -1.72 9.40 -22.60
N ARG A 505 -1.40 9.96 -23.78
CA ARG A 505 -0.41 11.04 -23.91
C ARG A 505 -0.90 12.32 -23.24
N GLY A 506 -2.16 12.68 -23.43
CA GLY A 506 -2.78 13.86 -22.83
C GLY A 506 -2.85 13.80 -21.31
N GLU A 507 -3.21 12.67 -20.70
CA GLU A 507 -3.21 12.54 -19.24
C GLU A 507 -1.79 12.60 -18.65
N HIS A 508 -0.80 12.05 -19.35
CA HIS A 508 0.60 12.13 -18.94
C HIS A 508 1.14 13.55 -18.99
N LEU A 509 0.88 14.27 -20.08
CA LEU A 509 1.27 15.66 -20.25
C LEU A 509 0.50 16.56 -19.28
N ALA A 510 -0.80 16.35 -19.09
CA ALA A 510 -1.58 17.05 -18.06
C ALA A 510 -1.04 16.82 -16.65
N LYS A 511 -0.56 15.63 -16.30
CA LYS A 511 0.11 15.40 -15.01
C LYS A 511 1.45 16.12 -14.91
N GLN A 512 2.18 16.29 -16.01
CA GLN A 512 3.46 17.02 -16.06
C GLN A 512 3.29 18.54 -16.06
N PHE A 513 2.23 19.07 -16.68
CA PHE A 513 1.97 20.50 -16.83
C PHE A 513 0.90 21.02 -15.85
N VAL A 514 -0.26 20.35 -15.76
CA VAL A 514 -1.46 20.81 -15.02
C VAL A 514 -1.58 20.20 -13.61
N GLY A 515 -0.92 19.08 -13.31
CA GLY A 515 -0.98 18.41 -11.99
C GLY A 515 -0.58 19.28 -10.78
N ARG A 516 -0.03 20.47 -11.01
CA ARG A 516 0.29 21.49 -10.01
C ARG A 516 -0.56 22.78 -10.10
N VAL A 517 -1.27 22.98 -11.20
CA VAL A 517 -1.97 24.23 -11.55
C VAL A 517 -3.17 24.54 -10.64
N PRO A 518 -4.08 23.59 -10.30
CA PRO A 518 -5.20 23.91 -9.39
C PRO A 518 -4.73 24.42 -8.03
N ARG A 519 -3.65 23.83 -7.48
CA ARG A 519 -3.06 24.25 -6.19
C ARG A 519 -2.30 25.58 -6.28
N ALA A 520 -1.78 25.93 -7.45
CA ALA A 520 -1.08 27.19 -7.69
C ALA A 520 -2.06 28.35 -7.92
N ILE A 521 -3.14 28.12 -8.67
CA ILE A 521 -4.22 29.10 -8.91
C ILE A 521 -4.96 29.42 -7.60
N ASP A 522 -5.29 28.42 -6.78
CA ASP A 522 -5.92 28.65 -5.47
C ASP A 522 -5.02 29.47 -4.54
N ARG A 523 -3.69 29.24 -4.56
CA ARG A 523 -2.74 30.05 -3.77
C ARG A 523 -2.56 31.46 -4.33
N PHE A 524 -2.58 31.62 -5.65
CA PHE A 524 -2.44 32.93 -6.30
C PHE A 524 -3.68 33.80 -6.02
N LYS A 525 -4.89 33.23 -6.12
CA LYS A 525 -6.15 33.90 -5.75
C LYS A 525 -6.20 34.29 -4.26
N VAL A 526 -5.62 33.49 -3.37
CA VAL A 526 -5.61 33.77 -1.91
C VAL A 526 -4.51 34.77 -1.50
N SER A 527 -3.37 34.83 -2.19
CA SER A 527 -2.20 35.60 -1.73
C SER A 527 -1.79 36.78 -2.60
N GLY A 528 -2.28 36.91 -3.83
CA GLY A 528 -1.94 38.01 -4.75
C GLY A 528 -0.44 38.13 -5.09
N ARG A 529 0.39 37.17 -4.66
CA ARG A 529 1.85 37.18 -4.88
C ARG A 529 2.30 35.82 -5.41
N PRO A 530 3.12 35.78 -6.47
CA PRO A 530 3.70 34.53 -6.95
C PRO A 530 4.59 33.92 -5.85
N SER A 531 4.38 32.64 -5.57
CA SER A 531 5.19 31.87 -4.61
C SER A 531 6.67 31.89 -5.07
N LYS A 532 7.59 32.27 -4.17
CA LYS A 532 9.05 32.24 -4.42
C LYS A 532 9.63 30.84 -4.70
N ARG A 533 8.85 29.77 -4.55
CA ARG A 533 9.23 28.45 -5.09
C ARG A 533 9.03 28.50 -6.59
N LYS A 534 10.13 28.53 -7.36
CA LYS A 534 10.17 28.22 -8.79
C LYS A 534 9.47 26.87 -9.01
N GLU A 535 8.17 26.89 -9.29
CA GLU A 535 7.44 25.71 -9.68
C GLU A 535 8.01 25.28 -11.01
N LYS A 536 8.73 24.16 -11.00
CA LYS A 536 9.31 23.55 -12.21
C LYS A 536 8.15 23.12 -13.11
N TRP A 537 7.72 24.02 -13.99
CA TRP A 537 7.08 23.64 -15.25
C TRP A 537 8.03 22.72 -16.02
N CYS A 538 7.47 21.85 -16.86
CA CYS A 538 8.30 21.06 -17.78
C CYS A 538 9.20 22.04 -18.56
N GLN A 539 10.51 21.81 -18.58
CA GLN A 539 11.49 22.71 -19.19
C GLN A 539 11.46 22.70 -20.73
N ASP A 540 10.47 22.02 -21.32
CA ASP A 540 10.45 21.69 -22.74
C ASP A 540 9.12 22.15 -23.39
N PRO A 541 8.99 23.44 -23.74
CA PRO A 541 7.82 23.98 -24.42
C PRO A 541 7.57 23.31 -25.79
N TYR A 542 8.60 22.71 -26.41
CA TYR A 542 8.47 22.00 -27.67
C TYR A 542 7.54 20.77 -27.54
N ARG A 543 7.59 20.03 -26.42
CA ARG A 543 6.68 18.88 -26.20
C ARG A 543 5.23 19.30 -26.03
N LEU A 544 4.98 20.46 -25.41
CA LEU A 544 3.62 20.99 -25.29
C LEU A 544 3.10 21.44 -26.65
N ASN A 545 3.96 22.08 -27.45
CA ASN A 545 3.66 22.46 -28.83
C ASN A 545 3.28 21.25 -29.68
N GLU A 546 4.13 20.21 -29.68
CA GLU A 546 3.89 18.97 -30.42
C GLU A 546 2.55 18.32 -30.02
N PHE A 547 2.22 18.34 -28.72
CA PHE A 547 0.96 17.80 -28.24
C PHE A 547 -0.25 18.61 -28.69
N LEU A 548 -0.24 19.94 -28.53
CA LEU A 548 -1.34 20.78 -28.99
C LEU A 548 -1.51 20.70 -30.51
N THR A 549 -0.42 20.59 -31.28
CA THR A 549 -0.49 20.40 -32.74
C THR A 549 -1.18 19.07 -33.10
N HIS A 550 -0.93 18.01 -32.32
CA HIS A 550 -1.69 16.77 -32.48
C HIS A 550 -3.17 16.95 -32.12
N LEU A 551 -3.51 17.68 -31.06
CA LEU A 551 -4.91 17.91 -30.67
C LEU A 551 -5.68 18.77 -31.69
N GLU A 552 -5.05 19.79 -32.26
CA GLU A 552 -5.68 20.67 -33.26
C GLU A 552 -6.10 19.91 -34.50
N ASN A 553 -5.25 19.02 -34.99
CA ASN A 553 -5.52 18.23 -36.18
C ASN A 553 -6.39 17.00 -35.93
N TYR A 554 -6.75 16.77 -34.68
CA TYR A 554 -7.44 15.56 -34.28
C TYR A 554 -8.96 15.79 -34.17
N GLU A 555 -9.71 14.97 -34.91
CA GLU A 555 -11.16 14.95 -34.92
C GLU A 555 -11.69 13.92 -33.92
N VAL A 556 -12.46 14.38 -32.93
CA VAL A 556 -13.03 13.52 -31.88
C VAL A 556 -14.17 12.71 -32.48
N LYS A 557 -13.96 11.39 -32.64
CA LYS A 557 -14.98 10.51 -33.21
C LYS A 557 -16.04 10.09 -32.20
N ASP A 558 -15.66 9.99 -30.92
CA ASP A 558 -16.59 9.71 -29.82
C ASP A 558 -16.50 10.80 -28.74
N PRO A 559 -17.52 11.67 -28.64
CA PRO A 559 -17.55 12.74 -27.64
C PRO A 559 -17.44 12.26 -26.18
N ARG A 560 -17.79 10.99 -25.86
CA ARG A 560 -17.65 10.43 -24.49
C ARG A 560 -16.20 10.37 -24.01
N LEU A 561 -15.25 10.30 -24.94
CA LEU A 561 -13.83 10.22 -24.62
C LEU A 561 -13.31 11.53 -24.02
N LEU A 562 -13.92 12.67 -24.36
CA LEU A 562 -13.59 13.97 -23.76
C LEU A 562 -13.93 13.99 -22.26
N GLU A 563 -15.11 13.48 -21.90
CA GLU A 563 -15.57 13.43 -20.52
C GLU A 563 -14.72 12.46 -19.67
N MET A 564 -14.46 11.26 -20.18
CA MET A 564 -13.69 10.23 -19.46
C MET A 564 -12.25 10.66 -19.15
N THR A 565 -11.66 11.52 -19.99
CA THR A 565 -10.23 11.83 -19.93
C THR A 565 -9.90 13.19 -19.37
N ARG A 566 -10.93 13.99 -19.10
CA ARG A 566 -10.80 15.34 -18.54
C ARG A 566 -10.00 16.28 -19.46
N LEU A 567 -9.83 15.94 -20.74
CA LEU A 567 -9.03 16.73 -21.68
C LEU A 567 -9.60 18.13 -21.85
N THR A 568 -10.93 18.28 -21.90
CA THR A 568 -11.62 19.58 -21.91
C THR A 568 -11.22 20.42 -20.70
N LYS A 569 -11.30 19.85 -19.49
CA LYS A 569 -10.91 20.52 -18.24
C LYS A 569 -9.42 20.88 -18.19
N ILE A 570 -8.57 20.11 -18.87
CA ILE A 570 -7.14 20.38 -18.98
C ILE A 570 -6.91 21.56 -19.93
N MET A 571 -7.60 21.61 -21.08
CA MET A 571 -7.52 22.74 -22.01
C MET A 571 -8.06 24.02 -21.38
N GLU A 572 -9.16 23.96 -20.64
CA GLU A 572 -9.68 25.07 -19.84
C GLU A 572 -8.65 25.56 -18.81
N ALA A 573 -7.98 24.65 -18.09
CA ALA A 573 -6.95 25.03 -17.13
C ALA A 573 -5.72 25.68 -17.79
N VAL A 574 -5.35 25.24 -19.01
CA VAL A 574 -4.26 25.87 -19.79
C VAL A 574 -4.66 27.26 -20.24
N LYS A 575 -5.88 27.42 -20.76
CA LYS A 575 -6.48 28.70 -21.15
C LYS A 575 -6.54 29.70 -19.99
N ASP A 576 -6.99 29.26 -18.82
CA ASP A 576 -7.20 30.13 -17.64
C ASP A 576 -5.90 30.43 -16.86
N THR A 577 -4.76 29.94 -17.35
CA THR A 577 -3.47 30.24 -16.74
C THR A 577 -3.11 31.72 -16.95
N PRO A 578 -2.54 32.45 -15.97
CA PRO A 578 -2.18 33.86 -16.16
C PRO A 578 -1.19 34.07 -17.32
N LEU A 579 -1.34 35.18 -18.05
CA LEU A 579 -0.41 35.59 -19.12
C LEU A 579 1.05 35.57 -18.63
N GLY A 580 1.93 34.90 -19.38
CA GLY A 580 3.35 34.75 -19.06
C GLY A 580 3.69 33.65 -18.04
N ALA A 581 2.71 32.92 -17.50
CA ALA A 581 2.98 31.83 -16.57
C ALA A 581 3.38 30.50 -17.25
N ILE A 582 3.10 30.34 -18.55
CA ILE A 582 3.53 29.18 -19.35
C ILE A 582 4.75 29.60 -20.18
N PRO A 583 5.95 29.05 -19.93
CA PRO A 583 7.13 29.36 -20.73
C PRO A 583 6.94 29.01 -22.20
N GLY A 584 7.24 29.95 -23.10
CA GLY A 584 7.10 29.78 -24.56
C GLY A 584 5.70 30.04 -25.12
N ASP A 585 4.74 30.46 -24.29
CA ASP A 585 3.39 30.81 -24.75
C ASP A 585 3.39 32.03 -25.70
N ASP A 586 4.32 32.95 -25.52
CA ASP A 586 4.59 34.07 -26.43
C ASP A 586 5.00 33.62 -27.84
N VAL A 587 5.63 32.45 -27.95
CA VAL A 587 6.10 31.88 -29.22
C VAL A 587 5.08 30.90 -29.82
N TYR A 588 4.53 30.01 -28.99
CA TYR A 588 3.69 28.88 -29.45
C TYR A 588 2.20 29.08 -29.24
N MET A 589 1.78 30.18 -28.59
CA MET A 589 0.39 30.56 -28.32
C MET A 589 -0.44 29.45 -27.67
N PHE A 590 0.11 28.74 -26.69
CA PHE A 590 -0.53 27.59 -26.02
C PHE A 590 -1.92 27.93 -25.45
N GLN A 591 -2.06 29.10 -24.80
CA GLN A 591 -3.33 29.53 -24.19
C GLN A 591 -4.42 29.73 -25.23
N ARG A 592 -4.08 30.40 -26.34
CA ARG A 592 -5.01 30.64 -27.45
C ARG A 592 -5.41 29.32 -28.11
N ARG A 593 -4.44 28.44 -28.38
CA ARG A 593 -4.68 27.14 -29.01
C ARG A 593 -5.53 26.22 -28.12
N ALA A 594 -5.28 26.24 -26.81
CA ALA A 594 -6.12 25.52 -25.84
C ALA A 594 -7.56 26.05 -25.81
N ASP A 595 -7.77 27.38 -25.90
CA ASP A 595 -9.11 27.98 -26.02
C ASP A 595 -9.83 27.55 -27.30
N GLU A 596 -9.12 27.54 -28.44
CA GLU A 596 -9.66 27.11 -29.73
C GLU A 596 -10.05 25.62 -29.72
N ILE A 597 -9.20 24.75 -29.16
CA ILE A 597 -9.49 23.31 -28.97
C ILE A 597 -10.68 23.13 -28.02
N ALA A 598 -10.69 23.82 -26.87
CA ALA A 598 -11.76 23.70 -25.88
C ALA A 598 -13.12 24.11 -26.48
N LYS A 599 -13.19 25.26 -27.16
CA LYS A 599 -14.42 25.71 -27.84
C LYS A 599 -14.96 24.69 -28.85
N ARG A 600 -14.07 24.06 -29.62
CA ARG A 600 -14.45 23.01 -30.58
C ARG A 600 -15.00 21.76 -29.90
N TRP A 601 -14.57 21.46 -28.69
CA TRP A 601 -15.00 20.28 -27.92
C TRP A 601 -16.22 20.53 -27.05
N THR A 602 -16.39 21.74 -26.51
CA THR A 602 -17.57 22.11 -25.70
C THR A 602 -18.86 21.98 -26.52
N SER A 603 -18.85 22.36 -27.80
CA SER A 603 -20.02 22.17 -28.69
C SER A 603 -20.36 20.68 -28.92
N LEU A 604 -19.37 19.79 -28.83
CA LEU A 604 -19.59 18.34 -28.88
C LEU A 604 -20.14 17.79 -27.56
N GLU A 605 -19.74 18.34 -26.41
CA GLU A 605 -20.22 17.93 -25.08
C GLU A 605 -21.67 18.40 -24.80
N GLU A 606 -22.05 19.58 -25.28
CA GLU A 606 -23.43 20.09 -25.16
C GLU A 606 -24.44 19.19 -25.88
N GLY A 607 -24.04 18.49 -26.95
CA GLY A 607 -24.87 17.48 -27.61
C GLY A 607 -25.07 16.18 -26.83
N ILE A 608 -24.29 15.94 -25.77
CA ILE A 608 -24.33 14.73 -24.93
C ILE A 608 -25.17 14.95 -23.67
N GLN A 609 -25.15 16.15 -23.10
CA GLN A 609 -25.86 16.49 -21.86
C GLN A 609 -27.38 16.44 -22.08
N GLY A 610 -27.97 15.28 -21.76
CA GLY A 610 -29.41 15.02 -21.90
C GLY A 610 -29.78 13.54 -22.09
N ARG A 611 -28.82 12.67 -22.42
CA ARG A 611 -29.08 11.22 -22.63
C ARG A 611 -28.64 10.41 -21.41
N ARG A 612 -29.59 9.87 -20.62
CA ARG A 612 -29.31 8.87 -19.57
C ARG A 612 -29.13 7.49 -20.21
N TRP A 613 -28.04 6.80 -19.88
CA TRP A 613 -27.76 5.44 -20.36
C TRP A 613 -27.83 4.46 -19.18
N ALA A 614 -28.66 3.43 -19.28
CA ALA A 614 -28.71 2.28 -18.38
C ALA A 614 -28.29 1.03 -19.17
N LEU A 615 -27.35 0.24 -18.63
CA LEU A 615 -27.02 -1.09 -19.17
C LEU A 615 -27.94 -2.13 -18.51
N MET A 616 -28.62 -2.94 -19.32
CA MET A 616 -29.32 -4.16 -18.91
C MET A 616 -28.36 -5.35 -19.05
N GLU A 617 -28.36 -6.23 -18.04
CA GLU A 617 -27.52 -7.42 -17.87
C GLU A 617 -28.26 -8.70 -18.32
N ASP A 618 -27.51 -9.69 -18.84
CA ASP A 618 -27.87 -11.11 -18.82
C ASP A 618 -26.57 -11.90 -18.51
N GLY A 619 -26.61 -12.76 -17.50
CA GLY A 619 -25.44 -13.28 -16.78
C GLY A 619 -24.65 -14.40 -17.48
N ARG A 620 -23.33 -14.42 -17.16
CA ARG A 620 -22.41 -15.58 -17.12
C ARG A 620 -20.98 -15.12 -16.76
N THR A 621 -20.40 -15.80 -15.77
CA THR A 621 -19.26 -15.30 -14.98
C THR A 621 -17.90 -15.66 -15.59
N VAL A 622 -17.01 -14.68 -15.83
CA VAL A 622 -15.59 -14.93 -16.16
C VAL A 622 -14.69 -14.07 -15.27
N ARG A 623 -13.83 -14.72 -14.48
CA ARG A 623 -12.91 -14.03 -13.54
C ARG A 623 -11.57 -13.71 -14.21
N ILE A 624 -11.40 -12.47 -14.67
CA ILE A 624 -10.13 -11.95 -15.22
C ILE A 624 -9.54 -10.92 -14.25
N THR A 625 -8.37 -11.21 -13.69
CA THR A 625 -7.69 -10.29 -12.76
C THR A 625 -6.67 -9.42 -13.49
N ALA A 626 -6.92 -8.11 -13.56
CA ALA A 626 -6.00 -7.13 -14.13
C ALA A 626 -5.44 -6.20 -13.04
N GLY A 627 -4.33 -6.59 -12.42
CA GLY A 627 -3.64 -5.80 -11.38
C GLY A 627 -4.26 -5.95 -9.98
N ARG A 628 -4.26 -4.87 -9.16
CA ARG A 628 -4.73 -4.88 -7.76
C ARG A 628 -6.26 -4.82 -7.58
N ARG A 629 -7.04 -4.96 -8.64
CA ARG A 629 -8.50 -5.06 -8.57
C ARG A 629 -8.90 -6.45 -9.05
N THR A 630 -9.51 -7.21 -8.13
CA THR A 630 -10.30 -8.38 -8.48
C THR A 630 -11.67 -7.86 -8.86
N ILE A 631 -12.10 -8.12 -10.08
CA ILE A 631 -13.49 -7.92 -10.47
C ILE A 631 -14.03 -9.32 -10.65
N ASP A 632 -14.98 -9.67 -9.80
CA ASP A 632 -15.86 -10.80 -10.03
C ASP A 632 -16.95 -10.26 -10.95
N LEU A 633 -16.96 -10.75 -12.18
CA LEU A 633 -18.03 -10.48 -13.13
C LEU A 633 -18.91 -11.70 -13.09
N GLU A 634 -20.15 -11.58 -12.57
CA GLU A 634 -21.19 -12.62 -12.63
C GLU A 634 -21.73 -12.87 -14.04
#